data_AF-A0A250F325-F1
#
_entry.id   AF-A0A250F325-F1
#
_cell.length_a   1.000
_cell.length_b   1.000
_cell.length_c   1.000
_cell.angle_alpha   90.00
_cell.angle_beta   90.00
_cell.angle_gamma   90.00
#
_symmetry.space_group_name_H-M   'P 1'
#
loop_
_entity.id
_entity.type
_entity.pdbx_description
1 polymer ?
#
loop_
_entity_poly.entity_id
_entity_poly.type
_entity_poly.pdbx_seq_one_letter_code
_entity_poly.pdbx_strand_id
1 'polypeptide(L)'
;MKYIPLSLLLLATVSSCDGCKNKSTSTIDEIYVSDSIKEYSSEPQIIQYSQDPENTDIPIDTTSIEFENIPTASVADSINLYIAGLAQNEKAIHVSFSDIYQNDTLDVPPHYIKNQKKLGKEFMKYFPLTGNYRTRFFKRMKFSETDTLYLYNIDKNTLKKFPLSTLRVAANLNVYADEKDISSYDYEIGFEVYYAKDKLSREEAENGFAFAYVGKENPFVENQMQVVTWKEIKTSAFPATYKIVNPKYRLGKAYKYHYKQTTCYIQDFTEDDSYYDPIARFFVVMDNNTKKIIKRQFFKSGESTSITPAEKSDIIPPTYIGHLLKGKPACIFGLYGESFGCEALVFLSDNYSDLPIQCDNRH
;
A
#
# COMPACT_ATOMS: atom_id res chain seq x y z
N MET A 1 10.26 -14.60 12.30
CA MET A 1 8.86 -14.18 12.53
C MET A 1 8.34 -13.68 11.19
N LYS A 2 7.22 -14.21 10.70
CA LYS A 2 6.71 -13.88 9.36
C LYS A 2 5.76 -12.69 9.50
N TYR A 3 6.17 -11.53 8.99
CA TYR A 3 5.25 -10.42 8.79
C TYR A 3 4.43 -10.71 7.54
N ILE A 4 3.11 -10.68 7.65
CA ILE A 4 2.22 -10.84 6.51
C ILE A 4 1.93 -9.43 6.01
N PRO A 5 2.25 -9.08 4.75
CA PRO A 5 1.86 -7.78 4.20
C PRO A 5 0.33 -7.65 4.30
N LEU A 6 -0.15 -6.47 4.67
CA LEU A 6 -1.57 -6.21 4.96
C LEU A 6 -2.49 -6.63 3.80
N SER A 7 -1.99 -6.57 2.55
CA SER A 7 -2.66 -7.05 1.34
C SER A 7 -2.98 -8.55 1.33
N LEU A 8 -2.26 -9.39 2.09
CA LEU A 8 -2.55 -10.82 2.21
C LEU A 8 -3.50 -11.16 3.36
N LEU A 9 -3.68 -10.29 4.35
CA LEU A 9 -4.48 -10.62 5.54
C LEU A 9 -6.00 -10.54 5.26
N LEU A 10 -6.43 -9.70 4.31
CA LEU A 10 -7.86 -9.52 3.98
C LEU A 10 -8.48 -10.67 3.18
N LEU A 11 -7.68 -11.59 2.62
CA LEU A 11 -8.19 -12.73 1.84
C LEU A 11 -8.54 -13.96 2.69
N ALA A 12 -8.25 -13.97 3.99
CA ALA A 12 -8.35 -15.17 4.84
C ALA A 12 -9.59 -15.25 5.74
N THR A 13 -10.60 -14.38 5.58
CA THR A 13 -11.86 -14.48 6.34
C THR A 13 -13.06 -14.69 5.43
N VAL A 14 -13.10 -15.86 4.77
CA VAL A 14 -14.34 -16.46 4.29
C VAL A 14 -14.41 -17.90 4.80
N SER A 15 -15.08 -18.06 5.94
CA SER A 15 -15.81 -19.25 6.39
C SER A 15 -15.25 -20.65 6.01
N SER A 16 -14.58 -21.30 6.95
CA SER A 16 -14.76 -22.75 7.15
C SER A 16 -14.89 -23.08 8.64
N CYS A 17 -16.14 -23.19 9.11
CA CYS A 17 -16.44 -24.05 10.24
C CYS A 17 -16.36 -25.48 9.76
N ASP A 18 -15.49 -26.30 10.33
CA ASP A 18 -15.74 -27.74 10.43
C ASP A 18 -14.90 -28.36 11.55
N GLY A 19 -15.56 -28.56 12.69
CA GLY A 19 -15.10 -29.47 13.74
C GLY A 19 -15.64 -30.88 13.43
N CYS A 20 -14.80 -31.74 12.83
CA CYS A 20 -15.14 -33.15 12.67
C CYS A 20 -14.68 -33.98 13.88
N LYS A 21 -15.63 -34.60 14.59
CA LYS A 21 -15.41 -35.87 15.32
C LYS A 21 -16.61 -36.81 15.16
N ASN A 22 -16.27 -38.06 14.80
CA ASN A 22 -16.95 -39.35 15.01
C ASN A 22 -17.77 -40.00 13.86
N LYS A 23 -17.11 -41.01 13.26
CA LYS A 23 -17.47 -42.45 13.07
C LYS A 23 -18.85 -42.90 12.53
N SER A 24 -18.76 -43.65 11.41
CA SER A 24 -19.47 -44.89 10.96
C SER A 24 -21.00 -44.99 11.14
N THR A 25 -21.84 -45.47 10.20
CA THR A 25 -21.78 -46.71 9.40
C THR A 25 -23.01 -46.76 8.45
N SER A 26 -22.83 -47.34 7.25
CA SER A 26 -23.76 -48.19 6.44
C SER A 26 -25.23 -47.83 6.11
N THR A 27 -25.53 -48.07 4.81
CA THR A 27 -26.71 -48.69 4.15
C THR A 27 -27.95 -47.89 3.74
N ILE A 28 -28.09 -47.75 2.41
CA ILE A 28 -29.16 -48.23 1.48
C ILE A 28 -30.58 -47.61 1.54
N ASP A 29 -31.03 -47.24 0.32
CA ASP A 29 -32.38 -47.01 -0.25
C ASP A 29 -33.28 -45.89 0.29
N GLU A 30 -33.63 -44.91 -0.55
CA GLU A 30 -34.82 -44.95 -1.42
C GLU A 30 -34.90 -43.66 -2.26
N ILE A 31 -35.05 -43.83 -3.58
CA ILE A 31 -35.34 -42.76 -4.53
C ILE A 31 -36.86 -42.75 -4.73
N TYR A 32 -37.50 -41.61 -4.47
CA TYR A 32 -38.84 -41.31 -4.96
C TYR A 32 -38.82 -40.05 -5.83
N VAL A 33 -39.29 -40.25 -7.05
CA VAL A 33 -39.45 -39.28 -8.14
C VAL A 33 -40.77 -38.52 -7.96
N SER A 34 -40.78 -37.22 -8.25
CA SER A 34 -41.91 -36.64 -8.98
C SER A 34 -41.48 -35.47 -9.88
N ASP A 35 -41.89 -35.60 -11.13
CA ASP A 35 -41.57 -34.77 -12.28
C ASP A 35 -42.32 -33.43 -12.29
N SER A 36 -41.69 -32.41 -12.86
CA SER A 36 -42.33 -31.64 -13.93
C SER A 36 -41.27 -30.98 -14.83
N ILE A 37 -41.17 -31.52 -16.04
CA ILE A 37 -40.40 -31.01 -17.18
C ILE A 37 -41.19 -29.87 -17.84
N LYS A 38 -40.50 -28.81 -18.27
CA LYS A 38 -40.75 -28.16 -19.57
C LYS A 38 -39.45 -27.59 -20.14
N GLU A 39 -39.02 -28.18 -21.25
CA GLU A 39 -37.98 -27.68 -22.17
C GLU A 39 -38.37 -26.32 -22.76
N TYR A 40 -37.38 -25.47 -23.10
CA TYR A 40 -37.36 -24.78 -24.40
C TYR A 40 -35.98 -24.17 -24.76
N SER A 41 -35.43 -24.68 -25.87
CA SER A 41 -34.69 -24.06 -26.99
C SER A 41 -33.78 -22.83 -26.82
N SER A 42 -32.62 -22.95 -27.48
CA SER A 42 -31.58 -21.98 -27.82
C SER A 42 -31.97 -20.95 -28.91
N GLU A 43 -31.57 -19.68 -28.75
CA GLU A 43 -30.73 -18.85 -29.67
C GLU A 43 -30.62 -17.36 -29.20
N PRO A 44 -29.67 -16.55 -29.74
CA PRO A 44 -28.89 -15.56 -28.97
C PRO A 44 -29.51 -14.16 -28.94
N GLN A 45 -29.39 -13.48 -27.80
CA GLN A 45 -29.69 -12.06 -27.67
C GLN A 45 -28.39 -11.26 -27.58
N ILE A 46 -28.14 -10.49 -28.63
CA ILE A 46 -27.18 -9.39 -28.68
C ILE A 46 -27.64 -8.35 -27.65
N ILE A 47 -26.86 -8.14 -26.59
CA ILE A 47 -27.05 -7.00 -25.70
C ILE A 47 -25.92 -6.02 -25.97
N GLN A 48 -26.31 -4.90 -26.60
CA GLN A 48 -25.52 -3.69 -26.68
C GLN A 48 -25.30 -3.16 -25.27
N TYR A 49 -24.04 -2.96 -24.86
CA TYR A 49 -23.73 -2.24 -23.64
C TYR A 49 -24.04 -0.75 -23.86
N SER A 50 -25.18 -0.34 -23.31
CA SER A 50 -25.49 1.05 -22.97
C SER A 50 -24.45 1.55 -21.98
N GLN A 51 -23.78 2.65 -22.31
CA GLN A 51 -23.17 3.53 -21.32
C GLN A 51 -24.29 4.14 -20.48
N ASP A 52 -24.26 4.00 -19.15
CA ASP A 52 -24.49 5.09 -18.19
C ASP A 52 -24.27 4.62 -16.72
N PRO A 53 -24.24 5.51 -15.70
CA PRO A 53 -23.13 5.63 -14.77
C PRO A 53 -23.55 5.33 -13.32
N GLU A 54 -22.76 4.54 -12.60
CA GLU A 54 -22.81 4.55 -11.14
C GLU A 54 -21.54 5.19 -10.60
N ASN A 55 -21.61 6.53 -10.60
CA ASN A 55 -20.92 7.33 -9.62
C ASN A 55 -21.50 7.00 -8.24
N THR A 56 -20.93 6.02 -7.55
CA THR A 56 -21.06 5.90 -6.10
C THR A 56 -20.02 6.80 -5.43
N ASP A 57 -20.21 8.11 -5.61
CA ASP A 57 -19.75 9.10 -4.64
C ASP A 57 -20.45 8.75 -3.32
N ILE A 58 -19.88 7.86 -2.51
CA ILE A 58 -20.14 7.88 -1.08
C ILE A 58 -19.58 9.24 -0.64
N PRO A 59 -20.42 10.21 -0.25
CA PRO A 59 -19.90 11.48 0.21
C PRO A 59 -18.98 11.18 1.37
N ILE A 60 -17.72 11.64 1.29
CA ILE A 60 -16.87 11.66 2.47
C ILE A 60 -17.67 12.43 3.51
N ASP A 61 -18.13 11.71 4.54
CA ASP A 61 -18.84 12.32 5.66
C ASP A 61 -17.86 13.24 6.39
N THR A 62 -17.85 14.48 5.94
CA THR A 62 -17.13 15.64 6.49
C THR A 62 -17.86 16.23 7.70
N THR A 63 -19.00 15.64 8.08
CA THR A 63 -19.90 16.15 9.13
C THR A 63 -19.88 15.32 10.41
N SER A 64 -19.12 14.23 10.48
CA SER A 64 -19.13 13.34 11.65
C SER A 64 -18.27 13.82 12.81
N ILE A 65 -17.09 14.34 12.51
CA ILE A 65 -16.15 14.92 13.49
C ILE A 65 -15.68 16.25 12.92
N GLU A 66 -16.06 17.34 13.57
CA GLU A 66 -15.50 18.66 13.30
C GLU A 66 -14.14 18.77 14.01
N PHE A 67 -13.14 19.32 13.35
CA PHE A 67 -11.79 19.54 13.91
C PHE A 67 -11.23 20.88 13.45
N GLU A 68 -10.20 21.36 14.14
CA GLU A 68 -9.48 22.56 13.71
C GLU A 68 -9.03 22.45 12.25
N ASN A 69 -9.25 23.53 11.48
CA ASN A 69 -8.89 23.56 10.07
C ASN A 69 -7.44 23.10 9.84
N ILE A 70 -7.26 22.18 8.90
CA ILE A 70 -5.95 21.70 8.45
C ILE A 70 -5.42 22.72 7.44
N PRO A 71 -4.29 23.40 7.71
CA PRO A 71 -3.76 24.37 6.76
C PRO A 71 -3.41 23.73 5.42
N THR A 72 -3.65 24.44 4.32
CA THR A 72 -3.10 24.05 3.02
C THR A 72 -1.59 24.22 3.04
N ALA A 73 -0.86 23.18 2.67
CA ALA A 73 0.59 23.25 2.58
C ALA A 73 1.04 24.27 1.52
N SER A 74 2.14 24.97 1.81
CA SER A 74 2.75 25.95 0.91
C SER A 74 3.91 25.37 0.09
N VAL A 75 4.43 24.22 0.50
CA VAL A 75 5.54 23.52 -0.13
C VAL A 75 5.10 22.11 -0.49
N ALA A 76 5.15 21.78 -1.78
CA ALA A 76 4.99 20.41 -2.26
C ALA A 76 6.35 19.85 -2.69
N ASP A 77 6.65 18.62 -2.27
CA ASP A 77 7.85 17.93 -2.72
C ASP A 77 7.63 17.28 -4.10
N SER A 78 8.69 17.18 -4.88
CA SER A 78 8.67 16.57 -6.22
C SER A 78 9.47 15.27 -6.30
N ILE A 79 9.93 14.75 -5.16
CA ILE A 79 10.62 13.47 -5.11
C ILE A 79 9.63 12.32 -5.34
N ASN A 80 10.00 11.37 -6.18
CA ASN A 80 9.24 10.13 -6.35
C ASN A 80 9.89 9.04 -5.50
N LEU A 81 9.26 8.71 -4.38
CA LEU A 81 9.60 7.51 -3.60
C LEU A 81 8.68 6.38 -4.03
N TYR A 82 9.23 5.17 -4.14
CA TYR A 82 8.50 3.97 -4.51
C TYR A 82 8.54 2.96 -3.37
N ILE A 83 7.52 2.11 -3.25
CA ILE A 83 7.62 0.91 -2.41
C ILE A 83 8.23 -0.22 -3.23
N ALA A 84 9.22 -0.90 -2.65
CA ALA A 84 9.71 -2.15 -3.18
C ALA A 84 8.90 -3.33 -2.63
N GLY A 85 8.56 -4.28 -3.49
CA GLY A 85 7.86 -5.51 -3.15
C GLY A 85 8.58 -6.76 -3.67
N LEU A 86 7.98 -7.93 -3.45
CA LEU A 86 8.42 -9.16 -4.09
C LEU A 86 7.92 -9.21 -5.54
N ALA A 87 8.77 -9.67 -6.44
CA ALA A 87 8.36 -10.10 -7.77
C ALA A 87 7.38 -11.28 -7.68
N GLN A 88 6.50 -11.45 -8.67
CA GLN A 88 5.52 -12.56 -8.71
C GLN A 88 6.16 -13.94 -8.64
N ASN A 89 7.38 -14.06 -9.16
CA ASN A 89 8.12 -15.31 -9.12
C ASN A 89 8.74 -15.60 -7.74
N GLU A 90 8.57 -14.70 -6.76
CA GLU A 90 9.16 -14.68 -5.42
C GLU A 90 10.70 -14.81 -5.37
N LYS A 91 11.36 -14.68 -6.51
CA LYS A 91 12.83 -14.84 -6.63
C LYS A 91 13.56 -13.53 -6.52
N ALA A 92 12.86 -12.39 -6.54
CA ALA A 92 13.50 -11.09 -6.52
C ALA A 92 12.67 -10.02 -5.84
N ILE A 93 13.33 -8.95 -5.43
CA ILE A 93 12.67 -7.67 -5.17
C ILE A 93 12.37 -7.00 -6.50
N HIS A 94 11.13 -6.57 -6.65
CA HIS A 94 10.68 -5.73 -7.73
C HIS A 94 10.38 -4.33 -7.20
N VAL A 95 10.95 -3.34 -7.88
CA VAL A 95 10.55 -1.94 -7.71
C VAL A 95 9.74 -1.58 -8.94
N SER A 96 8.41 -1.57 -8.79
CA SER A 96 7.49 -1.18 -9.85
C SER A 96 7.47 0.34 -10.01
N PHE A 97 7.44 0.80 -11.27
CA PHE A 97 7.31 2.21 -11.62
C PHE A 97 5.98 2.50 -12.32
N SER A 98 5.07 1.53 -12.36
CA SER A 98 3.86 1.54 -13.20
C SER A 98 2.88 2.67 -12.87
N ASP A 99 2.87 3.18 -11.63
CA ASP A 99 2.06 4.34 -11.20
C ASP A 99 2.36 5.60 -12.05
N ILE A 100 3.64 5.87 -12.31
CA ILE A 100 4.08 6.97 -13.17
C ILE A 100 4.24 6.51 -14.62
N TYR A 101 4.68 5.27 -14.82
CA TYR A 101 5.10 4.79 -16.13
C TYR A 101 3.93 4.54 -17.09
N GLN A 102 2.71 4.26 -16.60
CA GLN A 102 1.48 4.02 -17.38
C GLN A 102 1.73 3.24 -18.69
N ASN A 103 1.78 1.91 -18.59
CA ASN A 103 2.13 1.04 -19.71
C ASN A 103 1.30 1.30 -20.98
N ASP A 104 1.95 1.18 -22.14
CA ASP A 104 1.31 1.04 -23.44
C ASP A 104 1.49 -0.38 -24.00
N THR A 105 0.84 -0.66 -25.14
CA THR A 105 0.87 -1.98 -25.80
C THR A 105 2.24 -2.37 -26.38
N LEU A 106 3.22 -1.46 -26.35
CA LEU A 106 4.56 -1.65 -26.88
C LEU A 106 5.62 -1.80 -25.79
N ASP A 107 5.25 -1.64 -24.52
CA ASP A 107 6.14 -1.85 -23.38
C ASP A 107 6.38 -3.34 -23.07
N VAL A 108 5.42 -4.18 -23.46
CA VAL A 108 5.53 -5.64 -23.45
C VAL A 108 5.62 -6.15 -24.89
N PRO A 109 6.43 -7.20 -25.19
CA PRO A 109 6.46 -7.76 -26.53
C PRO A 109 5.07 -8.24 -26.99
N PRO A 110 4.49 -7.67 -28.07
CA PRO A 110 3.11 -8.00 -28.48
C PRO A 110 2.89 -9.48 -28.80
N HIS A 111 3.95 -10.16 -29.26
CA HIS A 111 3.90 -11.59 -29.53
C HIS A 111 3.81 -12.44 -28.26
N TYR A 112 4.18 -11.93 -27.08
CA TYR A 112 3.93 -12.59 -25.80
C TYR A 112 2.44 -12.59 -25.48
N ILE A 113 1.79 -11.42 -25.57
CA ILE A 113 0.35 -11.28 -25.37
C ILE A 113 -0.44 -12.13 -26.37
N LYS A 114 -0.10 -12.05 -27.66
CA LYS A 114 -0.78 -12.83 -28.73
C LYS A 114 -0.64 -14.35 -28.56
N ASN A 115 0.46 -14.82 -27.98
CA ASN A 115 0.75 -16.24 -27.83
C ASN A 115 0.71 -16.71 -26.37
N GLN A 116 0.10 -15.94 -25.46
CA GLN A 116 0.14 -16.19 -24.01
C GLN A 116 -0.27 -17.63 -23.62
N LYS A 117 -1.27 -18.20 -24.30
CA LYS A 117 -1.74 -19.58 -24.08
C LYS A 117 -0.68 -20.66 -24.40
N LYS A 118 0.37 -20.32 -25.15
CA LYS A 118 1.45 -21.22 -25.57
C LYS A 118 2.75 -21.03 -24.78
N LEU A 119 2.94 -19.89 -24.10
CA LEU A 119 4.21 -19.51 -23.48
C LEU A 119 4.40 -20.07 -22.06
N GLY A 120 3.36 -20.69 -21.50
CA GLY A 120 3.38 -21.29 -20.17
C GLY A 120 3.14 -20.27 -19.06
N LYS A 121 2.42 -20.68 -18.03
CA LYS A 121 1.97 -19.78 -16.94
C LYS A 121 3.13 -19.08 -16.22
N GLU A 122 4.18 -19.83 -15.89
CA GLU A 122 5.32 -19.29 -15.15
C GLU A 122 6.10 -18.22 -15.93
N PHE A 123 6.15 -18.33 -17.25
CA PHE A 123 6.71 -17.28 -18.10
C PHE A 123 5.81 -16.05 -18.13
N MET A 124 4.48 -16.23 -18.20
CA MET A 124 3.55 -15.10 -18.23
C MET A 124 3.50 -14.34 -16.91
N LYS A 125 3.83 -14.97 -15.77
CA LYS A 125 3.97 -14.25 -14.49
C LYS A 125 5.13 -13.25 -14.50
N TYR A 126 6.17 -13.52 -15.28
CA TYR A 126 7.41 -12.75 -15.23
C TYR A 126 8.30 -12.97 -16.45
N PHE A 127 8.80 -11.89 -17.06
CA PHE A 127 9.90 -11.97 -18.03
C PHE A 127 10.77 -10.71 -18.07
N PRO A 128 12.07 -10.83 -18.40
CA PRO A 128 12.96 -9.69 -18.54
C PRO A 128 12.65 -8.88 -19.81
N LEU A 129 12.74 -7.55 -19.70
CA LEU A 129 12.64 -6.61 -20.81
C LEU A 129 14.05 -6.14 -21.21
N THR A 130 14.45 -6.45 -22.45
CA THR A 130 15.81 -6.18 -22.96
C THR A 130 15.78 -5.34 -24.23
N GLY A 131 16.94 -4.84 -24.68
CA GLY A 131 17.09 -4.09 -25.92
C GLY A 131 16.17 -2.87 -26.01
N ASN A 132 15.31 -2.84 -27.04
CA ASN A 132 14.42 -1.71 -27.31
C ASN A 132 13.38 -1.48 -26.18
N TYR A 133 12.94 -2.53 -25.48
CA TYR A 133 11.98 -2.40 -24.37
C TYR A 133 12.60 -1.70 -23.17
N ARG A 134 13.83 -2.09 -22.78
CA ARG A 134 14.60 -1.37 -21.75
C ARG A 134 14.86 0.07 -22.16
N THR A 135 15.28 0.29 -23.40
CA THR A 135 15.58 1.63 -23.92
C THR A 135 14.37 2.55 -23.84
N ARG A 136 13.18 2.02 -24.18
CA ARG A 136 11.91 2.74 -24.03
C ARG A 136 11.59 3.06 -22.57
N PHE A 137 11.74 2.08 -21.68
CA PHE A 137 11.52 2.26 -20.25
C PHE A 137 12.37 3.41 -19.69
N PHE A 138 13.68 3.39 -19.95
CA PHE A 138 14.61 4.44 -19.53
C PHE A 138 14.25 5.81 -20.11
N LYS A 139 13.90 5.86 -21.40
CA LYS A 139 13.54 7.11 -22.06
C LYS A 139 12.29 7.76 -21.45
N ARG A 140 11.24 6.98 -21.18
CA ARG A 140 9.98 7.49 -20.62
C ARG A 140 10.14 7.94 -19.17
N MET A 141 10.87 7.16 -18.37
CA MET A 141 11.16 7.50 -16.97
C MET A 141 12.24 8.57 -16.83
N LYS A 142 12.89 8.96 -17.93
CA LYS A 142 14.03 9.90 -17.95
C LYS A 142 15.21 9.42 -17.10
N PHE A 143 15.42 8.11 -17.06
CA PHE A 143 16.55 7.49 -16.38
C PHE A 143 17.78 7.42 -17.30
N SER A 144 18.95 7.44 -16.66
CA SER A 144 20.26 7.21 -17.27
C SER A 144 20.89 5.94 -16.73
N GLU A 145 21.66 5.23 -17.55
CA GLU A 145 22.43 4.05 -17.09
C GLU A 145 23.47 4.37 -16.01
N THR A 146 23.80 5.66 -15.84
CA THR A 146 24.66 6.19 -14.78
C THR A 146 23.93 6.50 -13.48
N ASP A 147 22.59 6.46 -13.48
CA ASP A 147 21.81 6.67 -12.26
C ASP A 147 21.93 5.46 -11.33
N THR A 148 21.48 5.64 -10.10
CA THR A 148 21.49 4.62 -9.06
C THR A 148 20.09 4.44 -8.49
N LEU A 149 19.67 3.19 -8.33
CA LEU A 149 18.54 2.83 -7.49
C LEU A 149 19.05 2.74 -6.04
N TYR A 150 18.51 3.61 -5.19
CA TYR A 150 18.72 3.64 -3.76
C TYR A 150 17.55 2.92 -3.10
N LEU A 151 17.84 1.88 -2.32
CA LEU A 151 16.83 1.11 -1.59
C LEU A 151 17.10 1.23 -0.10
N TYR A 152 16.22 1.93 0.61
CA TYR A 152 16.35 2.20 2.04
C TYR A 152 15.31 1.42 2.84
N ASN A 153 15.76 0.51 3.68
CA ASN A 153 14.90 -0.23 4.60
C ASN A 153 14.78 0.53 5.93
N ILE A 154 13.60 1.04 6.25
CA ILE A 154 13.39 1.88 7.44
C ILE A 154 13.47 1.10 8.77
N ASP A 155 13.08 -0.17 8.76
CA ASP A 155 13.12 -1.05 9.94
C ASP A 155 14.56 -1.42 10.31
N LYS A 156 15.33 -1.88 9.32
CA LYS A 156 16.73 -2.28 9.49
C LYS A 156 17.71 -1.11 9.46
N ASN A 157 17.24 0.06 9.03
CA ASN A 157 18.07 1.27 8.90
C ASN A 157 19.23 1.10 7.92
N THR A 158 19.00 0.34 6.84
CA THR A 158 20.03 -0.01 5.87
C THR A 158 19.75 0.59 4.50
N LEU A 159 20.78 1.18 3.91
CA LEU A 159 20.75 1.68 2.53
C LEU A 159 21.56 0.75 1.61
N LYS A 160 20.91 0.23 0.57
CA LYS A 160 21.60 -0.45 -0.54
C LYS A 160 21.54 0.40 -1.80
N LYS A 161 22.57 0.27 -2.64
CA LYS A 161 22.77 1.10 -3.83
C LYS A 161 23.05 0.20 -5.02
N PHE A 162 22.32 0.42 -6.10
CA PHE A 162 22.39 -0.41 -7.29
C PHE A 162 22.52 0.47 -8.53
N PRO A 163 23.68 0.48 -9.20
CA PRO A 163 23.80 1.18 -10.48
C PRO A 163 22.78 0.61 -11.48
N LEU A 164 22.02 1.47 -12.15
CA LEU A 164 20.96 0.99 -13.05
C LEU A 164 21.48 0.10 -14.18
N SER A 165 22.71 0.35 -14.64
CA SER A 165 23.43 -0.48 -15.62
C SER A 165 23.63 -1.93 -15.20
N THR A 166 23.51 -2.25 -13.91
CA THR A 166 23.62 -3.62 -13.38
C THR A 166 22.27 -4.30 -13.17
N LEU A 167 21.18 -3.53 -13.17
CA LEU A 167 19.84 -4.03 -12.90
C LEU A 167 19.14 -4.46 -14.18
N ARG A 168 18.34 -5.52 -14.10
CA ARG A 168 17.41 -5.90 -15.17
C ARG A 168 16.12 -5.10 -15.04
N VAL A 169 15.56 -4.72 -16.18
CA VAL A 169 14.16 -4.30 -16.25
C VAL A 169 13.34 -5.56 -16.51
N ALA A 170 12.22 -5.69 -15.83
CA ALA A 170 11.32 -6.83 -15.99
C ALA A 170 9.87 -6.37 -16.00
N ALA A 171 9.05 -7.19 -16.65
CA ALA A 171 7.61 -7.17 -16.54
C ALA A 171 7.20 -8.24 -15.51
N ASN A 172 6.51 -7.85 -14.45
CA ASN A 172 5.88 -8.72 -13.47
C ASN A 172 4.37 -8.65 -13.67
N LEU A 173 3.68 -9.78 -13.71
CA LEU A 173 2.22 -9.76 -13.79
C LEU A 173 1.66 -9.17 -12.48
N ASN A 174 0.71 -8.25 -12.55
CA ASN A 174 0.04 -7.75 -11.36
C ASN A 174 -0.78 -8.91 -10.71
N VAL A 175 -0.87 -8.93 -9.37
CA VAL A 175 -1.57 -10.00 -8.61
C VAL A 175 -3.07 -10.13 -8.95
N TYR A 176 -3.68 -9.09 -9.47
CA TYR A 176 -5.10 -8.99 -9.84
C TYR A 176 -5.38 -9.34 -11.30
N ALA A 177 -4.36 -9.63 -12.10
CA ALA A 177 -4.53 -9.96 -13.51
C ALA A 177 -5.29 -11.28 -13.72
N ASP A 178 -6.21 -11.32 -14.69
CA ASP A 178 -6.81 -12.58 -15.14
C ASP A 178 -5.78 -13.38 -15.95
N GLU A 179 -5.27 -14.48 -15.38
CA GLU A 179 -4.32 -15.37 -16.05
C GLU A 179 -4.84 -15.95 -17.39
N LYS A 180 -6.15 -15.87 -17.67
CA LYS A 180 -6.75 -16.37 -18.92
C LYS A 180 -6.75 -15.34 -20.05
N ASP A 181 -6.69 -14.06 -19.71
CA ASP A 181 -6.76 -12.95 -20.66
C ASP A 181 -5.85 -11.80 -20.25
N ILE A 182 -4.54 -12.06 -20.33
CA ILE A 182 -3.50 -11.10 -19.95
C ILE A 182 -3.30 -10.10 -21.08
N SER A 183 -3.29 -8.82 -20.73
CA SER A 183 -2.96 -7.68 -21.57
C SER A 183 -1.59 -7.08 -21.19
N SER A 184 -1.09 -6.13 -22.00
CA SER A 184 0.12 -5.38 -21.64
C SER A 184 -0.08 -4.46 -20.42
N TYR A 185 -1.33 -4.06 -20.15
CA TYR A 185 -1.68 -3.23 -19.00
C TYR A 185 -1.59 -4.01 -17.69
N ASP A 186 -1.60 -5.34 -17.72
CA ASP A 186 -1.54 -6.15 -16.50
C ASP A 186 -0.12 -6.32 -15.95
N TYR A 187 0.89 -5.80 -16.63
CA TYR A 187 2.29 -5.94 -16.20
C TYR A 187 2.77 -4.75 -15.39
N GLU A 188 3.28 -4.96 -14.19
CA GLU A 188 4.17 -4.05 -13.47
C GLU A 188 5.54 -4.00 -14.16
N ILE A 189 5.99 -2.81 -14.56
CA ILE A 189 7.28 -2.63 -15.21
C ILE A 189 8.22 -1.88 -14.27
N GLY A 190 9.40 -2.45 -14.10
CA GLY A 190 10.38 -1.87 -13.21
C GLY A 190 11.65 -2.67 -13.05
N PHE A 191 12.42 -2.34 -12.01
CA PHE A 191 13.72 -2.96 -11.77
C PHE A 191 13.61 -4.23 -10.94
N GLU A 192 14.50 -5.18 -11.23
CA GLU A 192 14.66 -6.40 -10.46
C GLU A 192 16.01 -6.39 -9.74
N VAL A 193 15.98 -6.41 -8.40
CA VAL A 193 17.18 -6.14 -7.57
C VAL A 193 17.99 -7.39 -7.24
N TYR A 194 17.42 -8.59 -7.38
CA TYR A 194 18.07 -9.86 -7.00
C TYR A 194 19.37 -10.19 -7.76
N TYR A 195 19.58 -9.53 -8.89
CA TYR A 195 20.74 -9.73 -9.76
C TYR A 195 21.94 -8.87 -9.36
N ALA A 196 21.78 -8.03 -8.34
CA ALA A 196 22.89 -7.30 -7.76
C ALA A 196 23.79 -8.22 -6.93
N LYS A 197 25.10 -7.98 -7.00
CA LYS A 197 26.15 -8.72 -6.26
C LYS A 197 25.87 -8.78 -4.75
N ASP A 198 25.25 -7.72 -4.23
CA ASP A 198 24.83 -7.58 -2.84
C ASP A 198 23.42 -8.13 -2.67
N LYS A 199 23.32 -9.46 -2.51
CA LYS A 199 22.06 -10.18 -2.31
C LYS A 199 21.20 -9.50 -1.23
N LEU A 200 19.91 -9.38 -1.48
CA LEU A 200 18.90 -9.07 -0.47
C LEU A 200 18.32 -10.39 0.07
N SER A 201 18.14 -10.49 1.39
CA SER A 201 17.40 -11.61 1.96
C SER A 201 15.91 -11.45 1.64
N ARG A 202 15.19 -12.57 1.52
CA ARG A 202 13.73 -12.57 1.34
C ARG A 202 13.01 -11.76 2.43
N GLU A 203 13.51 -11.81 3.66
CA GLU A 203 13.00 -11.01 4.79
C GLU A 203 13.18 -9.50 4.57
N GLU A 204 14.26 -9.05 3.92
CA GLU A 204 14.43 -7.64 3.55
C GLU A 204 13.44 -7.18 2.46
N ALA A 205 12.87 -8.13 1.71
CA ALA A 205 11.91 -7.90 0.62
C ALA A 205 10.44 -7.97 1.07
N GLU A 206 10.12 -8.86 2.02
CA GLU A 206 8.75 -9.17 2.43
C GLU A 206 8.10 -8.09 3.29
N ASN A 207 8.89 -7.25 3.95
CA ASN A 207 8.36 -6.37 4.99
C ASN A 207 7.75 -5.07 4.46
N GLY A 208 7.77 -4.75 3.16
CA GLY A 208 7.11 -3.54 2.61
C GLY A 208 7.69 -2.19 3.08
N PHE A 209 8.84 -2.20 3.75
CA PHE A 209 9.48 -1.04 4.39
C PHE A 209 10.71 -0.51 3.64
N ALA A 210 10.87 -0.94 2.39
CA ALA A 210 11.98 -0.56 1.56
C ALA A 210 11.55 0.53 0.58
N PHE A 211 11.88 1.78 0.92
CA PHE A 211 11.69 2.93 0.04
C PHE A 211 12.74 2.91 -1.06
N ALA A 212 12.28 2.98 -2.29
CA ALA A 212 13.11 3.07 -3.48
C ALA A 212 13.12 4.49 -4.03
N TYR A 213 14.27 4.93 -4.50
CA TYR A 213 14.45 6.16 -5.25
C TYR A 213 15.47 5.95 -6.36
N VAL A 214 15.23 6.54 -7.53
CA VAL A 214 16.17 6.52 -8.65
C VAL A 214 16.70 7.93 -8.91
N GLY A 215 18.02 8.08 -8.92
CA GLY A 215 18.67 9.33 -9.28
C GLY A 215 20.18 9.25 -9.19
N LYS A 216 20.83 10.41 -9.41
CA LYS A 216 22.29 10.53 -9.32
C LYS A 216 22.79 10.50 -7.87
N GLU A 217 22.02 11.06 -6.95
CA GLU A 217 22.41 11.24 -5.55
C GLU A 217 21.44 10.53 -4.61
N ASN A 218 21.98 10.01 -3.51
CA ASN A 218 21.18 9.39 -2.44
C ASN A 218 20.31 10.46 -1.75
N PRO A 219 18.96 10.33 -1.73
CA PRO A 219 18.10 11.28 -1.02
C PRO A 219 17.97 10.94 0.47
N PHE A 220 18.32 9.72 0.89
CA PHE A 220 18.05 9.22 2.22
C PHE A 220 19.09 9.66 3.25
N VAL A 221 18.63 9.79 4.49
CA VAL A 221 19.47 9.98 5.67
C VAL A 221 19.41 8.71 6.50
N GLU A 222 20.56 8.04 6.63
CA GLU A 222 20.69 6.81 7.41
C GLU A 222 20.69 7.11 8.91
N ASN A 223 20.18 6.18 9.71
CA ASN A 223 20.22 6.21 11.17
C ASN A 223 19.45 7.35 11.85
N GLN A 224 18.43 7.89 11.17
CA GLN A 224 17.61 8.98 11.71
C GLN A 224 16.11 8.69 11.82
N MET A 225 15.69 7.47 11.46
CA MET A 225 14.35 6.94 11.72
C MET A 225 14.37 6.04 12.96
N GLN A 226 13.30 6.06 13.75
CA GLN A 226 13.11 5.20 14.91
C GLN A 226 11.64 4.79 15.05
N VAL A 227 11.41 3.67 15.72
CA VAL A 227 10.06 3.20 16.06
C VAL A 227 9.41 4.14 17.07
N VAL A 228 8.14 4.48 16.82
CA VAL A 228 7.30 5.22 17.75
C VAL A 228 6.76 4.25 18.80
N THR A 229 6.91 4.61 20.08
CA THR A 229 6.29 3.88 21.20
C THR A 229 5.23 4.79 21.82
N TRP A 230 4.01 4.69 21.32
CA TRP A 230 2.90 5.52 21.76
C TRP A 230 2.62 5.32 23.26
N LYS A 231 2.50 6.43 23.99
CA LYS A 231 2.09 6.43 25.40
C LYS A 231 0.67 6.93 25.51
N GLU A 232 -0.22 6.08 26.01
CA GLU A 232 -1.62 6.45 26.26
C GLU A 232 -1.70 7.65 27.22
N ILE A 233 -2.65 8.53 26.95
CA ILE A 233 -2.99 9.71 27.75
C ILE A 233 -4.51 9.80 27.90
N LYS A 234 -4.95 10.60 28.88
CA LYS A 234 -6.36 11.01 28.95
C LYS A 234 -6.69 11.80 27.68
N THR A 235 -7.86 11.55 27.10
CA THR A 235 -8.37 12.26 25.92
C THR A 235 -8.49 13.76 26.17
N SER A 236 -8.79 14.17 27.41
CA SER A 236 -8.79 15.58 27.83
C SER A 236 -7.41 16.27 27.82
N ALA A 237 -6.32 15.52 27.63
CA ALA A 237 -4.97 16.04 27.46
C ALA A 237 -4.53 16.14 26.00
N PHE A 238 -5.40 15.80 25.03
CA PHE A 238 -5.15 16.01 23.62
C PHE A 238 -5.14 17.53 23.30
N PRO A 239 -4.17 18.04 22.52
CA PRO A 239 -3.91 19.48 22.48
C PRO A 239 -4.69 20.27 21.43
N ALA A 240 -5.53 19.60 20.61
CA ALA A 240 -6.31 20.25 19.57
C ALA A 240 -7.81 20.07 19.80
N THR A 241 -8.57 21.06 19.36
CA THR A 241 -10.03 21.03 19.49
C THR A 241 -10.67 20.18 18.40
N TYR A 242 -11.68 19.42 18.80
CA TYR A 242 -12.54 18.65 17.92
C TYR A 242 -13.93 18.52 18.56
N LYS A 243 -14.93 18.18 17.76
CA LYS A 243 -16.30 17.96 18.20
C LYS A 243 -16.90 16.79 17.42
N ILE A 244 -17.38 15.80 18.16
CA ILE A 244 -18.17 14.71 17.57
C ILE A 244 -19.56 15.27 17.28
N VAL A 245 -19.94 15.31 16.02
CA VAL A 245 -21.23 15.83 15.56
C VAL A 245 -22.19 14.67 15.27
N ASN A 246 -21.68 13.58 14.71
CA ASN A 246 -22.47 12.37 14.49
C ASN A 246 -22.41 11.46 15.72
N PRO A 247 -23.55 11.20 16.38
CA PRO A 247 -23.59 10.38 17.58
C PRO A 247 -23.35 8.89 17.30
N LYS A 248 -23.07 8.44 16.08
CA LYS A 248 -22.52 7.10 15.84
C LYS A 248 -21.06 6.99 16.28
N TYR A 249 -20.33 8.10 16.24
CA TYR A 249 -18.93 8.14 16.62
C TYR A 249 -18.81 8.26 18.14
N ARG A 250 -17.77 7.62 18.65
CA ARG A 250 -17.39 7.61 20.06
C ARG A 250 -15.93 8.01 20.17
N LEU A 251 -15.61 8.52 21.36
CA LEU A 251 -14.25 8.91 21.67
C LEU A 251 -13.43 7.66 22.00
N GLY A 252 -12.39 7.42 21.21
CA GLY A 252 -11.42 6.36 21.45
C GLY A 252 -10.28 6.81 22.37
N LYS A 253 -9.22 5.99 22.40
CA LYS A 253 -8.00 6.29 23.18
C LYS A 253 -7.21 7.44 22.55
N ALA A 254 -6.44 8.13 23.40
CA ALA A 254 -5.51 9.16 22.97
C ALA A 254 -4.09 8.77 23.36
N TYR A 255 -3.12 9.13 22.52
CA TYR A 255 -1.72 8.81 22.77
C TYR A 255 -0.83 9.99 22.48
N LYS A 256 0.38 9.96 23.05
CA LYS A 256 1.46 10.89 22.72
C LYS A 256 2.79 10.18 22.54
N TYR A 257 3.67 10.83 21.78
CA TYR A 257 5.07 10.44 21.64
C TYR A 257 5.93 11.70 21.54
N HIS A 258 7.08 11.69 22.23
CA HIS A 258 8.01 12.80 22.23
C HIS A 258 9.16 12.53 21.25
N TYR A 259 9.37 13.45 20.31
CA TYR A 259 10.45 13.36 19.32
C TYR A 259 11.23 14.68 19.28
N LYS A 260 12.45 14.69 19.83
CA LYS A 260 13.31 15.89 19.86
C LYS A 260 12.53 17.12 20.39
N GLN A 261 12.40 18.18 19.60
CA GLN A 261 11.72 19.42 19.98
C GLN A 261 10.23 19.40 19.65
N THR A 262 9.66 18.27 19.26
CA THR A 262 8.23 18.13 18.99
C THR A 262 7.58 17.06 19.86
N THR A 263 6.27 17.15 20.01
CA THR A 263 5.45 16.08 20.61
C THR A 263 4.31 15.78 19.66
N CYS A 264 4.22 14.52 19.25
CA CYS A 264 3.16 13.97 18.42
C CYS A 264 2.02 13.47 19.31
N TYR A 265 0.79 13.68 18.86
CA TYR A 265 -0.43 13.24 19.50
C TYR A 265 -1.34 12.57 18.48
N ILE A 266 -2.03 11.53 18.91
CA ILE A 266 -3.14 10.93 18.16
C ILE A 266 -4.36 10.86 19.06
N GLN A 267 -5.52 11.19 18.51
CA GLN A 267 -6.82 10.96 19.10
C GLN A 267 -7.60 10.03 18.18
N ASP A 268 -7.89 8.84 18.67
CA ASP A 268 -8.66 7.85 17.93
C ASP A 268 -10.16 8.04 18.17
N PHE A 269 -10.95 7.67 17.17
CA PHE A 269 -12.42 7.66 17.22
C PHE A 269 -12.92 6.28 16.77
N THR A 270 -13.98 5.81 17.41
CA THR A 270 -14.60 4.50 17.16
C THR A 270 -16.07 4.68 16.79
N GLU A 271 -16.73 3.62 16.32
CA GLU A 271 -18.19 3.58 16.11
C GLU A 271 -18.82 2.52 17.03
N ASP A 272 -20.11 2.67 17.37
CA ASP A 272 -20.81 1.82 18.36
C ASP A 272 -20.72 0.29 18.08
N ASP A 273 -20.48 -0.10 16.82
CA ASP A 273 -20.33 -1.51 16.41
C ASP A 273 -18.88 -1.92 16.10
N SER A 274 -17.90 -1.00 16.14
CA SER A 274 -16.50 -1.33 15.88
C SER A 274 -15.84 -1.86 17.17
N TYR A 275 -15.87 -3.18 17.35
CA TYR A 275 -15.48 -3.79 18.62
C TYR A 275 -13.99 -3.65 18.97
N TYR A 276 -13.09 -3.32 18.02
CA TYR A 276 -11.64 -3.25 18.32
C TYR A 276 -10.77 -2.20 17.61
N ASP A 277 -11.14 -1.68 16.44
CA ASP A 277 -10.23 -0.83 15.66
C ASP A 277 -10.73 0.62 15.51
N PRO A 278 -9.82 1.61 15.59
CA PRO A 278 -10.19 3.00 15.33
C PRO A 278 -10.66 3.18 13.89
N ILE A 279 -11.80 3.83 13.71
CA ILE A 279 -12.38 4.15 12.40
C ILE A 279 -11.96 5.53 11.89
N ALA A 280 -11.41 6.36 12.77
CA ALA A 280 -10.79 7.63 12.41
C ALA A 280 -9.73 8.03 13.42
N ARG A 281 -8.79 8.88 12.99
CA ARG A 281 -7.68 9.37 13.80
C ARG A 281 -7.39 10.83 13.50
N PHE A 282 -7.33 11.66 14.54
CA PHE A 282 -6.80 13.00 14.45
C PHE A 282 -5.35 13.03 14.96
N PHE A 283 -4.41 13.26 14.05
CA PHE A 283 -2.98 13.39 14.32
C PHE A 283 -2.57 14.86 14.41
N VAL A 284 -1.82 15.19 15.46
CA VAL A 284 -1.35 16.55 15.73
C VAL A 284 0.11 16.51 16.17
N VAL A 285 0.91 17.46 15.68
CA VAL A 285 2.27 17.69 16.17
C VAL A 285 2.36 19.08 16.78
N MET A 286 2.90 19.16 17.99
CA MET A 286 3.24 20.41 18.64
C MET A 286 4.75 20.65 18.64
N ASP A 287 5.14 21.90 18.42
CA ASP A 287 6.47 22.39 18.76
C ASP A 287 6.57 22.62 20.28
N ASN A 288 7.54 21.99 20.93
CA ASN A 288 7.69 22.04 22.38
C ASN A 288 8.23 23.38 22.88
N ASN A 289 8.88 24.18 22.04
CA ASN A 289 9.42 25.48 22.41
C ASN A 289 8.34 26.56 22.31
N THR A 290 7.68 26.64 21.16
CA THR A 290 6.66 27.67 20.89
C THR A 290 5.28 27.30 21.42
N LYS A 291 5.08 26.03 21.80
CA LYS A 291 3.78 25.46 22.21
C LYS A 291 2.70 25.60 21.14
N LYS A 292 3.10 25.68 19.87
CA LYS A 292 2.18 25.80 18.72
C LYS A 292 2.00 24.45 18.06
N ILE A 293 0.80 24.19 17.57
CA ILE A 293 0.56 23.09 16.64
C ILE A 293 1.23 23.44 15.30
N ILE A 294 2.05 22.52 14.81
CA ILE A 294 2.83 22.64 13.58
C ILE A 294 2.51 21.56 12.56
N LYS A 295 1.67 20.57 12.88
CA LYS A 295 1.09 19.63 11.91
C LYS A 295 -0.29 19.20 12.36
N ARG A 296 -1.25 19.14 11.44
CA ARG A 296 -2.56 18.50 11.64
C ARG A 296 -2.84 17.53 10.48
N GLN A 297 -3.34 16.34 10.79
CA GLN A 297 -3.85 15.40 9.79
C GLN A 297 -5.06 14.65 10.35
N PHE A 298 -6.05 14.41 9.51
CA PHE A 298 -7.19 13.58 9.86
C PHE A 298 -7.26 12.39 8.91
N PHE A 299 -7.34 11.20 9.49
CA PHE A 299 -7.42 9.94 8.76
C PHE A 299 -8.75 9.26 9.09
N LYS A 300 -9.33 8.58 8.11
CA LYS A 300 -10.58 7.85 8.25
C LYS A 300 -10.43 6.48 7.60
N SER A 301 -10.83 5.43 8.30
CA SER A 301 -10.92 4.09 7.75
C SER A 301 -12.00 4.03 6.67
N GLY A 302 -11.78 3.19 5.67
CA GLY A 302 -12.69 2.96 4.55
C GLY A 302 -12.50 1.55 4.01
N GLU A 303 -13.06 1.27 2.84
CA GLU A 303 -12.94 -0.05 2.19
C GLU A 303 -11.47 -0.47 1.98
N SER A 304 -10.60 0.51 1.70
CA SER A 304 -9.19 0.27 1.42
C SER A 304 -8.27 0.70 2.57
N THR A 305 -8.72 1.61 3.42
CA THR A 305 -7.88 2.29 4.42
C THR A 305 -8.17 1.76 5.82
N SER A 306 -7.12 1.43 6.56
CA SER A 306 -7.20 1.02 7.96
C SER A 306 -6.29 1.86 8.84
N ILE A 307 -6.75 2.27 10.02
CA ILE A 307 -5.89 2.99 10.96
C ILE A 307 -4.94 2.01 11.66
N THR A 308 -3.64 2.31 11.66
CA THR A 308 -2.63 1.47 12.32
C THR A 308 -2.82 1.53 13.85
N PRO A 309 -2.89 0.40 14.56
CA PRO A 309 -2.98 0.43 16.02
C PRO A 309 -1.80 1.16 16.66
N ALA A 310 -2.08 1.98 17.66
CA ALA A 310 -1.04 2.67 18.43
C ALA A 310 -0.28 1.70 19.36
N GLU A 311 -0.95 0.62 19.77
CA GLU A 311 -0.38 -0.42 20.60
C GLU A 311 0.44 -1.40 19.76
N LYS A 312 1.45 -2.03 20.37
CA LYS A 312 2.32 -2.95 19.67
C LYS A 312 1.53 -4.13 19.11
N SER A 313 1.72 -4.41 17.82
CA SER A 313 1.21 -5.60 17.15
C SER A 313 2.36 -6.48 16.68
N ASP A 314 2.16 -7.80 16.70
CA ASP A 314 3.12 -8.76 16.15
C ASP A 314 2.93 -8.96 14.63
N ILE A 315 1.81 -8.48 14.08
CA ILE A 315 1.41 -8.68 12.67
C ILE A 315 1.47 -7.35 11.92
N ILE A 316 0.99 -6.28 12.54
CA ILE A 316 0.97 -4.95 11.94
C ILE A 316 2.30 -4.26 12.24
N PRO A 317 3.00 -3.76 11.23
CA PRO A 317 4.25 -3.06 11.44
C PRO A 317 4.10 -1.79 12.30
N PRO A 318 5.17 -1.38 13.00
CA PRO A 318 5.10 -0.21 13.86
C PRO A 318 5.11 1.09 13.04
N THR A 319 4.68 2.17 13.68
CA THR A 319 4.89 3.54 13.18
C THR A 319 6.36 3.94 13.33
N TYR A 320 6.93 4.61 12.33
CA TYR A 320 8.29 5.16 12.34
C TYR A 320 8.27 6.68 12.28
N ILE A 321 9.20 7.32 12.98
CA ILE A 321 9.36 8.78 12.99
C ILE A 321 10.84 9.15 12.88
N GLY A 322 11.15 10.22 12.14
CA GLY A 322 12.54 10.63 11.99
C GLY A 322 12.81 11.57 10.83
N HIS A 323 14.09 11.76 10.48
CA HIS A 323 14.46 12.44 9.23
C HIS A 323 14.83 11.40 8.18
N LEU A 324 13.93 11.14 7.24
CA LEU A 324 14.17 10.17 6.18
C LEU A 324 14.93 10.78 4.99
N LEU A 325 14.62 12.04 4.65
CA LEU A 325 15.09 12.70 3.42
C LEU A 325 15.99 13.90 3.71
N LYS A 326 17.06 14.04 2.91
CA LYS A 326 18.01 15.16 3.01
C LYS A 326 17.33 16.48 2.68
N GLY A 327 17.57 17.48 3.52
CA GLY A 327 17.04 18.83 3.32
C GLY A 327 15.52 18.94 3.49
N LYS A 328 14.86 17.91 4.04
CA LYS A 328 13.42 17.91 4.33
C LYS A 328 13.16 17.85 5.83
N PRO A 329 11.96 18.28 6.29
CA PRO A 329 11.57 18.12 7.69
C PRO A 329 11.59 16.67 8.14
N ALA A 330 11.55 16.46 9.45
CA ALA A 330 11.19 15.17 10.00
C ALA A 330 9.82 14.71 9.48
N CYS A 331 9.61 13.41 9.43
CA CYS A 331 8.40 12.77 8.96
C CYS A 331 8.01 11.59 9.85
N ILE A 332 6.76 11.15 9.70
CA ILE A 332 6.19 9.96 10.33
C ILE A 332 5.54 9.10 9.24
N PHE A 333 5.61 7.77 9.41
CA PHE A 333 5.10 6.75 8.49
C PHE A 333 4.53 5.58 9.31
N GLY A 334 3.50 4.89 8.83
CA GLY A 334 2.78 3.85 9.56
C GLY A 334 1.72 4.42 10.50
N LEU A 335 1.03 5.49 10.12
CA LEU A 335 -0.14 6.02 10.85
C LEU A 335 -1.44 5.35 10.43
N TYR A 336 -1.50 4.88 9.19
CA TYR A 336 -2.58 4.12 8.57
C TYR A 336 -1.99 3.16 7.51
N GLY A 337 -2.75 2.15 7.12
CA GLY A 337 -2.40 1.22 6.06
C GLY A 337 -3.44 1.25 4.94
N GLU A 338 -2.99 1.01 3.71
CA GLU A 338 -3.83 0.91 2.53
C GLU A 338 -3.79 -0.51 1.97
N SER A 339 -4.96 -1.03 1.61
CA SER A 339 -5.15 -2.30 0.88
C SER A 339 -5.11 -2.05 -0.63
N PHE A 340 -5.62 -0.89 -1.06
CA PHE A 340 -5.54 -0.37 -2.41
C PHE A 340 -4.88 1.01 -2.35
N GLY A 341 -3.68 1.12 -2.90
CA GLY A 341 -2.86 2.33 -2.87
C GLY A 341 -1.75 2.24 -1.83
N CYS A 342 -1.12 3.39 -1.55
CA CYS A 342 -0.01 3.47 -0.62
C CYS A 342 -0.14 4.63 0.34
N GLU A 343 0.31 4.38 1.57
CA GLU A 343 0.41 5.39 2.61
C GLU A 343 1.37 6.51 2.17
N ALA A 344 1.05 7.75 2.54
CA ALA A 344 1.95 8.88 2.35
C ALA A 344 2.93 9.03 3.51
N LEU A 345 4.10 9.59 3.23
CA LEU A 345 5.03 10.05 4.24
C LEU A 345 4.56 11.41 4.78
N VAL A 346 4.20 11.48 6.05
CA VAL A 346 3.63 12.69 6.67
C VAL A 346 4.75 13.53 7.25
N PHE A 347 5.00 14.72 6.71
CA PHE A 347 6.00 15.64 7.29
C PHE A 347 5.48 16.29 8.56
N LEU A 348 6.36 16.50 9.54
CA LEU A 348 6.03 17.13 10.82
C LEU A 348 6.02 18.66 10.71
N SER A 349 5.36 19.17 9.67
CA SER A 349 5.26 20.59 9.34
C SER A 349 4.08 20.82 8.40
N ASP A 350 3.12 21.67 8.78
CA ASP A 350 1.97 22.09 7.98
C ASP A 350 2.40 22.85 6.71
N ASN A 351 3.61 23.42 6.69
CA ASN A 351 4.13 24.05 5.48
C ASN A 351 4.41 23.05 4.35
N TYR A 352 4.65 21.78 4.68
CA TYR A 352 4.96 20.74 3.71
C TYR A 352 3.75 19.85 3.47
N SER A 353 3.42 19.61 2.20
CA SER A 353 2.42 18.60 1.85
C SER A 353 2.97 17.24 2.22
N ASP A 354 2.09 16.32 2.59
CA ASP A 354 2.50 14.92 2.72
C ASP A 354 3.05 14.44 1.37
N LEU A 355 4.00 13.51 1.43
CA LEU A 355 4.66 12.98 0.25
C LEU A 355 4.01 11.65 -0.11
N PRO A 356 3.21 11.59 -1.20
CA PRO A 356 2.61 10.34 -1.66
C PRO A 356 3.72 9.37 -2.10
N ILE A 357 3.64 8.14 -1.61
CA ILE A 357 4.57 7.10 -2.03
C ILE A 357 3.95 6.38 -3.22
N GLN A 358 4.74 6.24 -4.28
CA GLN A 358 4.33 5.64 -5.54
C GLN A 358 4.30 4.12 -5.39
N CYS A 359 3.21 3.52 -5.85
CA CYS A 359 3.10 2.08 -5.95
C CYS A 359 2.07 1.68 -6.99
N ASP A 360 2.18 0.46 -7.50
CA ASP A 360 1.19 -0.04 -8.43
C ASP A 360 -0.15 -0.25 -7.72
N ASN A 361 -1.15 0.56 -8.06
CA ASN A 361 -2.50 0.47 -7.49
C ASN A 361 -3.55 0.08 -8.55
N ARG A 362 -3.15 -0.78 -9.51
CA ARG A 362 -4.11 -1.36 -10.44
C ARG A 362 -4.86 -2.45 -9.69
N HIS A 363 -6.14 -2.23 -9.45
CA HIS A 363 -7.09 -3.11 -8.76
C HIS A 363 -8.34 -3.28 -9.60
#